data_AF-A0A350JJB3-F1
#
_entry.id   AF-A0A350JJB3-F1
#
_cell.length_a   1.000
_cell.length_b   1.000
_cell.length_c   1.000
_cell.angle_alpha   90.00
_cell.angle_beta   90.00
_cell.angle_gamma   90.00
#
_symmetry.space_group_name_H-M   'P 1'
#
loop_
_entity.id
_entity.type
_entity.pdbx_description
1 polymer ?
#
loop_
_entity_poly.entity_id
_entity_poly.type
_entity_poly.pdbx_seq_one_letter_code
_entity_poly.pdbx_strand_id
1 'polypeptide(L)'
;MKSVLLSLACICLALHINAQNDTYVVPNMNVVEARLVQAQAENPDDIKASFELAKFYYDNATTIIQDKSSGALDGIPQVDDEIQRSLNLALPPALMAYNNGKKDKQMLNMLADLHQHLGNTEEHKAMVKELKKLNK
;
A
#
# COMPACT_ATOMS: atom_id res chain seq x y z
N MET A 1 29.16 18.48 47.91
CA MET A 1 28.00 17.63 48.26
C MET A 1 26.75 18.23 47.64
N LYS A 2 25.86 17.34 47.16
CA LYS A 2 24.48 17.54 46.69
C LYS A 2 24.26 17.71 45.18
N SER A 3 24.05 16.54 44.57
CA SER A 3 22.87 16.17 43.78
C SER A 3 22.85 16.40 42.26
N VAL A 4 22.73 15.25 41.60
CA VAL A 4 22.43 14.89 40.21
C VAL A 4 20.92 15.10 39.91
N LEU A 5 20.57 15.01 38.61
CA LEU A 5 19.25 14.77 37.97
C LEU A 5 18.51 16.03 37.47
N LEU A 6 17.85 16.09 36.31
CA LEU A 6 17.66 15.18 35.17
C LEU A 6 16.81 15.96 34.13
N SER A 7 17.11 15.78 32.84
CA SER A 7 16.24 15.84 31.65
C SER A 7 14.88 16.57 31.70
N LEU A 8 14.63 17.52 30.77
CA LEU A 8 13.32 17.59 30.13
C LEU A 8 13.34 18.28 28.74
N ALA A 9 13.03 17.45 27.74
CA ALA A 9 12.27 17.73 26.51
C ALA A 9 12.85 18.71 25.47
N CYS A 10 13.57 18.14 24.50
CA CYS A 10 13.39 18.51 23.10
C CYS A 10 11.95 18.18 22.68
N ILE A 11 11.13 19.16 22.28
CA ILE A 11 10.08 18.94 21.27
C ILE A 11 9.97 20.19 20.40
N CYS A 12 10.14 19.96 19.10
CA CYS A 12 10.11 20.90 17.99
C CYS A 12 8.71 21.54 17.82
N LEU A 13 8.62 22.86 17.87
CA LEU A 13 7.51 23.61 17.28
C LEU A 13 7.87 24.01 15.86
N ALA A 14 7.83 23.02 14.95
CA ALA A 14 7.69 23.31 13.53
C ALA A 14 6.21 23.45 13.24
N LEU A 15 5.72 24.69 13.32
CA LEU A 15 4.44 25.12 12.76
C LEU A 15 4.47 24.83 11.24
N HIS A 16 4.03 23.65 10.85
CA HIS A 16 3.70 23.38 9.46
C HIS A 16 2.32 23.97 9.22
N ILE A 17 2.33 25.04 8.42
CA ILE A 17 1.17 25.66 7.79
C ILE A 17 0.34 24.54 7.16
N ASN A 18 -0.88 24.37 7.65
CA ASN A 18 -1.90 23.56 6.99
C ASN A 18 -2.26 24.27 5.68
N ALA A 19 -1.49 24.01 4.63
CA ALA A 19 -2.07 23.94 3.31
C ALA A 19 -3.05 22.76 3.39
N GLN A 20 -4.36 23.04 3.38
CA GLN A 20 -5.32 22.04 2.95
C GLN A 20 -4.95 21.73 1.50
N ASN A 21 -4.04 20.77 1.34
CA ASN A 21 -3.90 20.05 0.09
C ASN A 21 -5.25 19.41 -0.13
N ASP A 22 -5.97 19.86 -1.15
CA ASP A 22 -7.10 19.12 -1.71
C ASP A 22 -6.53 17.81 -2.31
N THR A 23 -6.11 16.89 -1.46
CA THR A 23 -5.76 15.53 -1.83
C THR A 23 -7.04 14.75 -2.04
N TYR A 24 -7.09 13.96 -3.10
CA TYR A 24 -8.11 12.95 -3.25
C TYR A 24 -7.99 11.95 -2.09
N VAL A 25 -9.00 11.91 -1.22
CA VAL A 25 -9.12 10.95 -0.13
C VAL A 25 -10.32 10.07 -0.41
N VAL A 26 -10.10 8.76 -0.52
CA VAL A 26 -11.20 7.80 -0.66
C VAL A 26 -12.04 7.82 0.63
N PRO A 27 -13.36 8.09 0.55
CA PRO A 27 -14.24 8.06 1.72
C PRO A 27 -14.26 6.67 2.39
N ASN A 28 -14.24 6.60 3.72
CA ASN A 28 -14.26 5.37 4.57
C ASN A 28 -12.96 4.53 4.63
N MET A 29 -11.82 5.06 4.18
CA MET A 29 -10.53 4.34 4.19
C MET A 29 -10.05 4.01 5.62
N ASN A 30 -10.18 4.95 6.58
CA ASN A 30 -9.44 4.89 7.86
C ASN A 30 -9.82 3.73 8.80
N VAL A 31 -11.09 3.30 8.88
CA VAL A 31 -11.48 2.23 9.83
C VAL A 31 -11.10 0.85 9.33
N VAL A 32 -11.29 0.61 8.03
CA VAL A 32 -10.95 -0.66 7.40
C VAL A 32 -9.44 -0.83 7.33
N GLU A 33 -8.72 0.21 6.91
CA GLU A 33 -7.26 0.24 6.89
C GLU A 33 -6.68 -0.04 8.27
N ALA A 34 -7.12 0.68 9.32
CA ALA A 34 -6.62 0.49 10.67
C ALA A 34 -6.82 -0.95 11.18
N ARG A 35 -7.97 -1.56 10.88
CA ARG A 35 -8.25 -2.96 11.25
C ARG A 35 -7.31 -3.93 10.53
N LEU A 36 -7.07 -3.73 9.24
CA LEU A 36 -6.21 -4.62 8.45
C LEU A 36 -4.73 -4.46 8.85
N VAL A 37 -4.29 -3.23 9.10
CA VAL A 37 -2.94 -2.95 9.63
C VAL A 37 -2.76 -3.60 10.99
N GLN A 38 -3.73 -3.48 11.90
CA GLN A 38 -3.69 -4.11 13.21
C GLN A 38 -3.65 -5.64 13.10
N ALA A 39 -4.50 -6.24 12.26
CA ALA A 39 -4.53 -7.69 12.05
C ALA A 39 -3.17 -8.21 11.53
N GLN A 40 -2.54 -7.48 10.60
CA GLN A 40 -1.21 -7.81 10.10
C GLN A 40 -0.11 -7.62 11.16
N ALA A 41 -0.24 -6.61 12.02
CA ALA A 41 0.71 -6.38 13.11
C ALA A 41 0.61 -7.44 14.21
N GLU A 42 -0.58 -7.94 14.51
CA GLU A 42 -0.83 -8.98 15.50
C GLU A 42 -0.30 -10.34 15.06
N ASN A 43 -0.37 -10.65 13.75
CA ASN A 43 0.18 -11.87 13.19
C ASN A 43 0.82 -11.63 11.81
N PRO A 44 2.09 -11.20 11.76
CA PRO A 44 2.77 -10.87 10.51
C PRO A 44 2.88 -12.03 9.51
N ASP A 45 2.83 -13.26 10.00
CA ASP A 45 2.93 -14.47 9.18
C ASP A 45 1.56 -14.96 8.67
N ASP A 46 0.46 -14.34 9.10
CA ASP A 46 -0.89 -14.67 8.62
C ASP A 46 -1.03 -14.28 7.15
N ILE A 47 -1.00 -15.32 6.30
CA ILE A 47 -1.19 -15.23 4.86
C ILE A 47 -2.46 -14.46 4.50
N LYS A 48 -3.55 -14.68 5.25
CA LYS A 48 -4.85 -14.06 4.98
C LYS A 48 -4.80 -12.58 5.33
N ALA A 49 -4.30 -12.22 6.50
CA ALA A 49 -4.16 -10.82 6.91
C ALA A 49 -3.28 -10.04 5.93
N SER A 50 -2.16 -10.64 5.51
CA SER A 50 -1.23 -10.06 4.54
C SER A 50 -1.92 -9.85 3.20
N PHE A 51 -2.63 -10.86 2.71
CA PHE A 51 -3.34 -10.75 1.45
C PHE A 51 -4.47 -9.72 1.48
N GLU A 52 -5.25 -9.65 2.56
CA GLU A 52 -6.35 -8.69 2.69
C GLU A 52 -5.84 -7.24 2.76
N LEU A 53 -4.74 -7.00 3.48
CA LEU A 53 -4.11 -5.67 3.52
C LEU A 53 -3.54 -5.26 2.15
N ALA A 54 -2.86 -6.19 1.46
CA ALA A 54 -2.36 -5.95 0.11
C ALA A 54 -3.50 -5.61 -0.87
N LYS A 55 -4.57 -6.40 -0.82
CA LYS A 55 -5.75 -6.22 -1.67
C LYS A 55 -6.38 -4.86 -1.43
N PHE A 56 -6.54 -4.43 -0.18
CA PHE A 56 -7.13 -3.15 0.16
C PHE A 56 -6.41 -1.98 -0.53
N TYR A 57 -5.07 -1.92 -0.41
CA TYR A 57 -4.30 -0.86 -1.04
C TYR A 57 -4.28 -0.95 -2.58
N TYR A 58 -4.21 -2.17 -3.11
CA TYR A 58 -4.27 -2.39 -4.56
C TYR A 58 -5.63 -2.00 -5.16
N ASP A 59 -6.73 -2.35 -4.51
CA ASP A 59 -8.09 -1.94 -4.93
C ASP A 59 -8.23 -0.41 -4.91
N ASN A 60 -7.68 0.26 -3.89
CA ASN A 60 -7.67 1.72 -3.82
C ASN A 60 -6.90 2.32 -5.01
N ALA A 61 -5.68 1.84 -5.28
CA ALA A 61 -4.89 2.31 -6.42
C ALA A 61 -5.62 2.09 -7.76
N THR A 62 -6.18 0.91 -7.98
CA THR A 62 -6.87 0.57 -9.23
C THR A 62 -8.15 1.36 -9.43
N THR A 63 -8.89 1.67 -8.37
CA THR A 63 -10.05 2.56 -8.43
C THR A 63 -9.64 3.96 -8.87
N ILE A 64 -8.57 4.51 -8.29
CA ILE A 64 -8.06 5.85 -8.66
C ILE A 64 -7.56 5.86 -10.11
N ILE A 65 -6.88 4.80 -10.54
CA ILE A 65 -6.44 4.65 -11.95
C ILE A 65 -7.65 4.64 -12.89
N GLN A 66 -8.72 3.92 -12.55
CA GLN A 66 -9.94 3.87 -13.35
C GLN A 66 -10.63 5.24 -13.42
N ASP A 67 -10.83 5.89 -12.27
CA ASP A 67 -11.42 7.22 -12.19
C ASP A 67 -10.59 8.24 -13.00
N LYS A 68 -9.26 8.22 -12.87
CA LYS A 68 -8.35 9.04 -13.67
C LYS A 68 -8.49 8.77 -15.17
N SER A 69 -8.51 7.50 -15.59
CA SER A 69 -8.61 7.13 -17.00
C SER A 69 -9.94 7.54 -17.66
N SER A 70 -10.98 7.73 -16.86
CA SER A 70 -12.29 8.20 -17.30
C SER A 70 -12.42 9.73 -17.33
N GLY A 71 -11.40 10.47 -16.86
CA GLY A 71 -11.42 11.93 -16.71
C GLY A 71 -12.14 12.42 -15.44
N ALA A 72 -12.60 11.51 -14.57
CA ALA A 72 -13.32 11.88 -13.34
C ALA A 72 -12.46 12.64 -12.33
N LEU A 73 -11.12 12.57 -12.46
CA LEU A 73 -10.15 13.23 -11.59
C LEU A 73 -9.38 14.36 -12.30
N ASP A 74 -9.86 14.85 -13.45
CA ASP A 74 -9.20 15.92 -14.19
C ASP A 74 -9.10 17.20 -13.35
N GLY A 75 -7.89 17.77 -13.28
CA GLY A 75 -7.60 18.96 -12.48
C GLY A 75 -7.43 18.72 -10.98
N ILE A 76 -7.57 17.48 -10.50
CA ILE A 76 -7.27 17.13 -9.10
C ILE A 76 -5.75 16.99 -8.93
N PRO A 77 -5.11 17.75 -8.03
CA PRO A 77 -3.68 17.64 -7.79
C PRO A 77 -3.33 16.32 -7.08
N GLN A 78 -2.09 15.85 -7.25
CA GLN A 78 -1.50 14.72 -6.51
C GLN A 78 -2.19 13.35 -6.71
N VAL A 79 -3.04 13.19 -7.72
CA VAL A 79 -3.65 11.89 -8.06
C VAL A 79 -2.59 10.82 -8.32
N ASP A 80 -1.53 11.17 -9.06
CA ASP A 80 -0.42 10.25 -9.35
C ASP A 80 0.38 9.86 -8.10
N ASP A 81 0.59 10.81 -7.19
CA ASP A 81 1.28 10.56 -5.92
C ASP A 81 0.47 9.58 -5.05
N GLU A 82 -0.86 9.71 -5.04
CA GLU A 82 -1.74 8.84 -4.27
C GLU A 82 -1.83 7.42 -4.87
N ILE A 83 -1.86 7.29 -6.20
CA ILE A 83 -1.72 5.99 -6.89
C ILE A 83 -0.40 5.35 -6.47
N GLN A 84 0.70 6.09 -6.57
CA GLN A 84 2.04 5.59 -6.25
C GLN A 84 2.17 5.18 -4.78
N ARG A 85 1.61 5.97 -3.86
CA ARG A 85 1.56 5.67 -2.42
C ARG A 85 0.80 4.36 -2.17
N SER A 86 -0.40 4.23 -2.74
CA SER A 86 -1.24 3.04 -2.55
C SER A 86 -0.58 1.77 -3.10
N LEU A 87 0.03 1.83 -4.29
CA LEU A 87 0.77 0.70 -4.86
C LEU A 87 1.99 0.31 -3.99
N ASN A 88 2.72 1.29 -3.47
CA ASN A 88 3.86 1.06 -2.58
C ASN A 88 3.43 0.43 -1.24
N LEU A 89 2.24 0.75 -0.72
CA LEU A 89 1.69 0.15 0.48
C LEU A 89 1.16 -1.27 0.23
N ALA A 90 0.68 -1.56 -0.97
CA ALA A 90 0.19 -2.88 -1.36
C ALA A 90 1.31 -3.92 -1.51
N LEU A 91 2.48 -3.52 -2.02
CA LEU A 91 3.53 -4.46 -2.41
C LEU A 91 4.12 -5.28 -1.25
N PRO A 92 4.55 -4.70 -0.11
CA PRO A 92 5.11 -5.50 1.00
C PRO A 92 4.18 -6.59 1.53
N PRO A 93 2.90 -6.32 1.86
CA PRO A 93 1.99 -7.38 2.30
C PRO A 93 1.65 -8.40 1.21
N ALA A 94 1.66 -8.01 -0.07
CA ALA A 94 1.50 -8.96 -1.18
C ALA A 94 2.67 -9.95 -1.22
N LEU A 95 3.90 -9.46 -1.12
CA LEU A 95 5.10 -10.28 -1.08
C LEU A 95 5.14 -11.19 0.15
N MET A 96 4.72 -10.70 1.32
CA MET A 96 4.62 -11.54 2.53
C MET A 96 3.65 -12.71 2.33
N ALA A 97 2.42 -12.43 1.87
CA ALA A 97 1.44 -13.49 1.59
C ALA A 97 1.94 -14.49 0.53
N TYR A 98 2.58 -14.02 -0.54
CA TYR A 98 3.15 -14.88 -1.57
C TYR A 98 4.27 -15.77 -1.04
N ASN A 99 5.22 -15.19 -0.28
CA ASN A 99 6.34 -15.91 0.33
C ASN A 99 5.85 -16.95 1.35
N ASN A 100 4.76 -16.66 2.05
CA ASN A 100 4.15 -17.55 3.03
C ASN A 100 3.19 -18.58 2.41
N GLY A 101 3.04 -18.61 1.08
CA GLY A 101 2.39 -19.73 0.37
C GLY A 101 1.14 -19.40 -0.43
N LYS A 102 0.67 -18.15 -0.45
CA LYS A 102 -0.44 -17.71 -1.32
C LYS A 102 0.03 -17.59 -2.77
N LYS A 103 0.15 -18.72 -3.48
CA LYS A 103 0.67 -18.77 -4.86
C LYS A 103 -0.40 -19.03 -5.91
N ASP A 104 -1.65 -18.69 -5.62
CA ASP A 104 -2.73 -18.84 -6.58
C ASP A 104 -2.72 -17.73 -7.65
N LYS A 105 -3.58 -17.91 -8.65
CA LYS A 105 -3.72 -17.00 -9.79
C LYS A 105 -4.05 -15.56 -9.36
N GLN A 106 -4.84 -15.39 -8.31
CA GLN A 106 -5.24 -14.05 -7.85
C GLN A 106 -4.05 -13.29 -7.29
N MET A 107 -3.25 -13.92 -6.42
CA MET A 107 -2.04 -13.29 -5.89
C MET A 107 -1.03 -13.00 -7.00
N LEU A 108 -0.77 -13.97 -7.88
CA LEU A 108 0.21 -13.78 -8.94
C LEU A 108 -0.19 -12.69 -9.94
N ASN A 109 -1.49 -12.54 -10.25
CA ASN A 109 -1.98 -11.43 -11.05
C ASN A 109 -1.73 -10.09 -10.34
N MET A 110 -2.08 -10.01 -9.05
CA MET A 110 -1.86 -8.79 -8.25
C MET A 110 -0.38 -8.39 -8.21
N LEU A 111 0.53 -9.34 -7.96
CA LEU A 111 1.97 -9.08 -7.96
C LEU A 111 2.49 -8.68 -9.35
N ALA A 112 2.01 -9.33 -10.41
CA ALA A 112 2.39 -8.95 -11.77
C ALA A 112 2.01 -7.49 -12.06
N ASP A 113 0.78 -7.10 -11.74
CA ASP A 113 0.29 -5.74 -11.97
C ASP A 113 0.99 -4.72 -11.08
N LEU A 114 1.19 -5.02 -9.79
CA LEU A 114 1.97 -4.18 -8.87
C LEU A 114 3.37 -3.92 -9.42
N HIS A 115 4.09 -4.97 -9.81
CA HIS A 115 5.42 -4.81 -10.37
C HIS A 115 5.42 -4.04 -11.70
N GLN A 116 4.40 -4.21 -12.54
CA GLN A 116 4.25 -3.41 -13.76
C GLN A 116 4.08 -1.93 -13.48
N HIS A 117 3.16 -1.56 -12.58
CA HIS A 117 2.89 -0.17 -12.25
C HIS A 117 4.06 0.49 -11.52
N LEU A 118 4.81 -0.25 -10.71
CA LEU A 118 5.99 0.24 -9.98
C LEU A 118 7.28 0.23 -10.81
N GLY A 119 7.22 -0.14 -12.10
CA GLY A 119 8.39 -0.17 -12.99
C GLY A 119 9.36 -1.34 -12.77
N ASN A 120 8.99 -2.31 -11.94
CA ASN A 120 9.77 -3.50 -11.59
C ASN A 120 9.65 -4.57 -12.70
N THR A 121 10.30 -4.31 -13.83
CA THR A 121 10.08 -5.04 -15.09
C THR A 121 10.44 -6.53 -15.00
N GLU A 122 11.52 -6.89 -14.30
CA GLU A 122 11.98 -8.28 -14.21
C GLU A 122 11.09 -9.11 -13.28
N GLU A 123 10.65 -8.52 -12.18
CA GLU A 123 9.70 -9.13 -11.25
C GLU A 123 8.33 -9.33 -11.91
N HIS A 124 7.85 -8.35 -12.69
CA HIS A 124 6.63 -8.51 -13.48
C HIS A 124 6.73 -9.72 -14.43
N LYS A 125 7.83 -9.82 -15.20
CA LYS A 125 8.06 -10.97 -16.10
C LYS A 125 8.11 -12.30 -15.33
N ALA A 126 8.71 -12.31 -14.15
CA ALA A 126 8.76 -13.50 -13.29
C ALA A 126 7.35 -13.94 -12.87
N MET A 127 6.52 -13.03 -12.39
CA MET A 127 5.13 -13.32 -12.00
C MET A 127 4.29 -13.81 -13.19
N VAL A 128 4.41 -13.17 -14.36
CA VAL A 128 3.73 -13.62 -15.59
C VAL A 128 4.18 -15.02 -16.02
N LYS A 129 5.46 -15.36 -15.84
CA LYS A 129 5.96 -16.71 -16.11
C LYS A 129 5.35 -17.74 -15.17
N GLU A 130 5.15 -17.41 -13.89
CA GLU A 130 4.47 -18.29 -12.92
C GLU A 130 2.98 -18.46 -13.25
N LEU A 131 2.28 -17.39 -13.61
CA LEU A 131 0.87 -17.46 -14.06
C LEU A 131 0.69 -18.40 -15.25
N LYS A 132 1.62 -18.38 -16.21
CA LYS A 132 1.59 -19.29 -17.37
C LYS A 132 1.76 -20.76 -16.98
N LYS A 133 2.36 -21.07 -15.82
CA LYS A 133 2.48 -22.45 -15.33
C LYS A 133 1.17 -22.95 -14.72
N LEU A 134 0.35 -22.07 -14.14
CA LEU A 134 -0.93 -22.43 -13.52
C LEU A 134 -2.06 -22.68 -14.52
N ASN A 135 -1.96 -22.12 -15.74
CA ASN A 135 -2.98 -22.31 -16.79
C ASN A 135 -2.65 -23.46 -17.76
N LYS A 136 -1.63 -24.27 -17.47
CA LYS A 136 -1.23 -25.46 -18.24
C LYS A 136 -1.69 -26.72 -17.53
#